data_AF-V4BFJ0-F1
#
_entry.id   AF-V4BFJ0-F1
#
_cell.length_a   1.000
_cell.length_b   1.000
_cell.length_c   1.000
_cell.angle_alpha   90.00
_cell.angle_beta   90.00
_cell.angle_gamma   90.00
#
_symmetry.space_group_name_H-M   'P 1'
#
loop_
_entity.id
_entity.type
_entity.pdbx_description
1 polymer ?
#
loop_
_entity_poly.entity_id
_entity_poly.type
_entity_poly.pdbx_seq_one_letter_code
_entity_poly.pdbx_strand_id
1 'polypeptide(L)'
;MEHLQEVIETKPKEQMTEEELEFHYFKMHDYDGDNKLDGVEIGKALTHFHDETRTEEANAKVFSDEEISNIVDEVLKENDVNNDGYIEYFEFKRNQDKHRGENNASDGQGHQ
;
A
#
# COMPACT_ATOMS: atom_id res chain seq x y z
N MET A 1 -22.85 -13.53 -6.26
CA MET A 1 -21.95 -14.11 -5.24
C MET A 1 -21.43 -12.92 -4.44
N GLU A 2 -22.35 -12.28 -3.73
CA GLU A 2 -22.08 -11.16 -2.83
C GLU A 2 -22.12 -11.72 -1.40
N HIS A 3 -21.57 -10.99 -0.42
CA HIS A 3 -21.51 -11.34 1.01
C HIS A 3 -20.19 -11.95 1.54
N LEU A 4 -19.04 -11.36 1.20
CA LEU A 4 -17.84 -11.51 2.03
C LEU A 4 -17.05 -10.19 2.25
N GLN A 5 -17.66 -9.04 1.96
CA GLN A 5 -17.06 -7.71 2.22
C GLN A 5 -17.45 -7.13 3.59
N GLU A 6 -18.51 -7.63 4.23
CA GLU A 6 -19.14 -6.97 5.38
C GLU A 6 -18.45 -7.21 6.74
N VAL A 7 -17.57 -8.21 6.85
CA VAL A 7 -16.97 -8.56 8.16
C VAL A 7 -15.83 -7.61 8.56
N ILE A 8 -15.15 -7.00 7.58
CA ILE A 8 -14.00 -6.12 7.85
C ILE A 8 -14.42 -4.65 8.09
N GLU A 9 -15.65 -4.26 7.71
CA GLU A 9 -16.19 -2.92 8.00
C GLU A 9 -16.47 -2.66 9.49
N THR A 10 -16.46 -3.69 10.34
CA THR A 10 -16.99 -3.60 11.71
C THR A 10 -15.97 -3.23 12.78
N LYS A 11 -14.66 -3.18 12.46
CA LYS A 11 -13.65 -2.65 13.39
C LYS A 11 -13.23 -1.24 12.93
N PRO A 12 -13.41 -0.20 13.75
CA PRO A 12 -12.91 1.11 13.40
C PRO A 12 -11.38 1.03 13.21
N LYS A 13 -10.87 1.67 12.15
CA LYS A 13 -9.44 1.76 11.80
C LYS A 13 -8.55 2.13 13.01
N GLU A 14 -9.13 2.85 13.96
CA GLU A 14 -8.52 3.32 15.21
C GLU A 14 -8.24 2.22 16.26
N GLN A 15 -8.82 1.03 16.10
CA GLN A 15 -8.66 -0.11 17.02
C GLN A 15 -7.82 -1.25 16.44
N MET A 16 -7.35 -1.10 15.19
CA MET A 16 -6.49 -2.08 14.54
C MET A 16 -5.02 -1.78 14.83
N THR A 17 -4.22 -2.82 15.00
CA THR A 17 -2.76 -2.69 15.05
C THR A 17 -2.21 -2.22 13.70
N GLU A 18 -0.97 -1.69 13.68
CA GLU A 18 -0.29 -1.28 12.45
C GLU A 18 -0.28 -2.42 11.41
N GLU A 19 -0.02 -3.66 11.85
CA GLU A 19 -0.02 -4.85 11.00
C GLU A 19 -1.41 -5.23 10.49
N GLU A 20 -2.46 -5.08 11.31
CA GLU A 20 -3.84 -5.33 10.89
C GLU A 20 -4.34 -4.27 9.92
N LEU A 21 -3.90 -3.01 10.06
CA LEU A 21 -4.20 -1.93 9.12
C LEU A 21 -3.52 -2.19 7.78
N GLU A 22 -2.24 -2.55 7.78
CA GLU A 22 -1.50 -2.92 6.57
C GLU A 22 -2.17 -4.08 5.84
N PHE A 23 -2.49 -5.15 6.56
CA PHE A 23 -3.18 -6.30 5.99
C PHE A 23 -4.59 -5.94 5.49
N HIS A 24 -5.30 -5.06 6.19
CA HIS A 24 -6.60 -4.56 5.75
C HIS A 24 -6.49 -3.76 4.45
N TYR A 25 -5.51 -2.85 4.34
CA TYR A 25 -5.26 -2.10 3.10
C TYR A 25 -4.84 -3.03 1.95
N PHE A 26 -4.03 -4.04 2.25
CA PHE A 26 -3.64 -5.06 1.28
C PHE A 26 -4.86 -5.83 0.76
N LYS A 27 -5.69 -6.36 1.67
CA LYS A 27 -6.91 -7.10 1.32
C LYS A 27 -8.01 -6.24 0.70
N MET A 28 -8.04 -4.94 0.95
CA MET A 28 -9.01 -4.02 0.35
C MET A 28 -8.77 -3.85 -1.15
N HIS A 29 -7.51 -3.95 -1.59
CA HIS A 29 -7.11 -3.70 -2.98
C HIS A 29 -6.76 -4.98 -3.75
N ASP A 30 -6.66 -6.12 -3.06
CA ASP A 30 -6.62 -7.48 -3.63
C ASP A 30 -8.01 -7.86 -4.16
N TYR A 31 -8.28 -7.54 -5.42
CA TYR A 31 -9.60 -7.69 -6.03
C TYR A 31 -9.88 -9.11 -6.52
N ASP A 32 -8.84 -9.87 -6.84
CA ASP A 32 -8.95 -11.26 -7.29
C ASP A 32 -8.78 -12.29 -6.17
N GLY A 33 -8.34 -11.86 -4.99
CA GLY A 33 -8.25 -12.64 -3.77
C GLY A 33 -7.03 -13.56 -3.71
N ASP A 34 -6.02 -13.34 -4.54
CA ASP A 34 -4.82 -14.18 -4.61
C ASP A 34 -3.81 -13.89 -3.48
N ASN A 35 -4.07 -12.87 -2.66
CA ASN A 35 -3.18 -12.34 -1.60
C ASN A 35 -1.86 -11.79 -2.14
N LYS A 36 -1.90 -11.26 -3.35
CA LYS A 36 -0.86 -10.47 -3.97
C LYS A 36 -1.46 -9.13 -4.40
N LEU A 37 -0.59 -8.17 -4.69
CA LEU A 37 -1.01 -6.92 -5.32
C LEU A 37 -0.27 -6.78 -6.65
N ASP A 38 -1.03 -6.70 -7.74
CA ASP A 38 -0.50 -6.37 -9.05
C ASP A 38 -0.43 -4.85 -9.29
N GLY A 39 0.33 -4.43 -10.30
CA GLY A 39 0.47 -3.01 -10.62
C GLY A 39 -0.83 -2.31 -11.02
N VAL A 40 -1.81 -3.05 -11.57
CA VAL A 40 -3.14 -2.53 -11.92
C VAL A 40 -3.97 -2.32 -10.66
N GLU A 41 -3.90 -3.22 -9.68
CA GLU A 41 -4.56 -3.09 -8.38
C GLU A 41 -4.01 -1.90 -7.59
N ILE A 42 -2.69 -1.73 -7.59
CA ILE A 42 -2.02 -0.57 -6.98
C ILE A 42 -2.43 0.72 -7.70
N GLY A 43 -2.43 0.72 -9.03
CA GLY A 43 -2.88 1.87 -9.83
C GLY A 43 -4.33 2.25 -9.52
N LYS A 44 -5.23 1.27 -9.42
CA LYS A 44 -6.63 1.47 -9.03
C LYS A 44 -6.75 2.04 -7.62
N ALA A 45 -5.98 1.54 -6.65
CA ALA A 45 -5.94 2.06 -5.28
C ALA A 45 -5.62 3.56 -5.26
N LEU A 46 -4.60 3.98 -6.02
CA LEU A 46 -4.19 5.37 -6.15
C LEU A 46 -5.29 6.25 -6.77
N THR A 47 -6.00 5.73 -7.78
CA THR A 47 -7.14 6.45 -8.37
C THR A 47 -8.34 6.55 -7.43
N HIS A 48 -8.61 5.51 -6.63
CA HIS A 48 -9.74 5.48 -5.72
C HIS A 48 -9.55 6.46 -4.55
N PHE A 49 -8.33 6.53 -4.02
CA PHE A 49 -7.95 7.55 -3.03
C PHE A 49 -8.08 8.97 -3.57
N HIS A 50 -7.79 9.15 -4.87
CA HIS A 50 -7.95 10.45 -5.53
C HIS A 50 -9.43 10.85 -5.70
N ASP A 51 -10.32 9.91 -6.04
CA ASP A 51 -11.75 10.22 -6.20
C ASP A 51 -12.46 10.43 -4.85
N GLU A 52 -12.07 9.75 -3.76
CA GLU A 52 -12.60 10.02 -2.41
C GLU A 52 -12.15 11.38 -1.84
N THR A 53 -10.92 11.80 -2.13
CA THR A 53 -10.42 13.13 -1.69
C THR A 53 -11.01 14.29 -2.51
N ARG A 54 -11.54 14.00 -3.70
CA ARG A 54 -12.20 14.95 -4.59
C ARG A 54 -13.46 15.59 -4.00
N THR A 55 -14.09 14.91 -3.03
CA THR A 55 -15.30 15.41 -2.36
C THR A 55 -15.03 16.40 -1.24
N GLU A 56 -13.81 16.49 -0.71
CA GLU A 56 -13.53 17.32 0.48
C GLU A 56 -12.54 18.47 0.25
N GLU A 57 -11.62 18.38 -0.72
CA GLU A 57 -10.66 19.45 -0.98
C GLU A 57 -10.58 19.84 -2.46
N ALA A 58 -10.87 21.11 -2.76
CA ALA A 58 -10.78 21.72 -4.09
C ALA A 58 -9.35 21.79 -4.70
N ASN A 59 -8.38 21.09 -4.10
CA ASN A 59 -6.98 20.96 -4.53
C ASN A 59 -6.52 19.50 -4.60
N ALA A 60 -7.43 18.52 -4.72
CA ALA A 60 -7.05 17.13 -4.97
C ALA A 60 -6.15 17.07 -6.22
N LYS A 61 -4.88 16.71 -6.03
CA LYS A 61 -3.88 16.62 -7.09
C LYS A 61 -4.29 15.50 -8.03
N VAL A 62 -4.77 15.85 -9.23
CA VAL A 62 -5.11 14.89 -10.28
C VAL A 62 -3.80 14.33 -10.81
N PHE A 63 -3.52 13.07 -10.47
CA PHE A 63 -2.42 12.35 -11.09
C PHE A 63 -2.87 11.91 -12.48
N SER A 64 -2.02 12.18 -13.47
CA SER A 64 -2.18 11.60 -14.80
C SER A 64 -1.90 10.09 -14.77
N ASP A 65 -2.41 9.37 -15.77
CA ASP A 65 -2.12 7.94 -15.94
C ASP A 65 -0.60 7.67 -15.98
N GLU A 66 0.18 8.60 -16.52
CA GLU A 66 1.65 8.52 -16.54
C GLU A 66 2.25 8.65 -15.14
N GLU A 67 1.76 9.58 -14.31
CA GLU A 67 2.19 9.69 -12.91
C GLU A 67 1.81 8.44 -12.10
N ILE A 68 0.60 7.91 -12.29
CA ILE A 68 0.16 6.69 -11.64
C ILE A 68 1.05 5.52 -12.06
N SER A 69 1.34 5.39 -13.36
CA SER A 69 2.27 4.37 -13.87
C SER A 69 3.66 4.50 -13.24
N ASN A 70 4.20 5.71 -13.14
CA ASN A 70 5.50 5.94 -12.52
C ASN A 70 5.50 5.54 -11.03
N ILE A 71 4.44 5.88 -10.28
CA ILE A 71 4.31 5.48 -8.87
C ILE A 71 4.22 3.96 -8.75
N VAL A 72 3.43 3.31 -9.61
CA VAL A 72 3.31 1.83 -9.64
C VAL A 72 4.67 1.19 -9.93
N ASP A 73 5.39 1.69 -10.94
CA ASP A 73 6.71 1.19 -11.31
C ASP A 73 7.72 1.34 -10.17
N GLU A 74 7.70 2.47 -9.43
CA GLU A 74 8.53 2.68 -8.25
C GLU A 74 8.18 1.69 -7.13
N VAL A 75 6.89 1.53 -6.82
CA VAL A 75 6.41 0.62 -5.77
C VAL A 75 6.78 -0.83 -6.08
N LEU A 76 6.57 -1.28 -7.33
CA LEU A 76 6.97 -2.61 -7.77
C LEU A 76 8.49 -2.77 -7.68
N LYS A 77 9.27 -1.82 -8.20
CA LYS A 77 10.74 -1.92 -8.16
C LYS A 77 11.32 -2.04 -6.75
N GLU A 78 10.69 -1.43 -5.76
CA GLU A 78 11.13 -1.48 -4.37
C GLU A 78 10.71 -2.76 -3.64
N ASN A 79 9.51 -3.28 -3.95
CA ASN A 79 8.87 -4.33 -3.16
C ASN A 79 8.81 -5.69 -3.89
N ASP A 80 8.72 -5.72 -5.21
CA ASP A 80 8.76 -6.95 -6.02
C ASP A 80 10.22 -7.44 -6.13
N VAL A 81 10.61 -8.32 -5.20
CA VAL A 81 12.00 -8.82 -5.09
C VAL A 81 12.25 -9.97 -6.07
N ASN A 82 11.19 -10.71 -6.40
CA ASN A 82 11.27 -11.87 -7.28
C ASN A 82 11.04 -11.51 -8.77
N ASN A 83 10.65 -10.26 -9.05
CA ASN A 83 10.34 -9.69 -10.36
C ASN A 83 9.23 -10.47 -11.10
N ASP A 84 8.25 -10.99 -10.37
CA ASP A 84 7.10 -11.72 -10.93
C ASP A 84 5.94 -10.79 -11.34
N GLY A 85 6.05 -9.49 -11.04
CA GLY A 85 5.04 -8.48 -11.34
C GLY A 85 3.98 -8.32 -10.24
N TYR A 86 4.16 -9.00 -9.11
CA TYR A 86 3.29 -8.96 -7.95
C TYR A 86 4.07 -8.59 -6.70
N ILE A 87 3.38 -7.98 -5.73
CA ILE A 87 3.93 -7.76 -4.39
C ILE A 87 3.20 -8.69 -3.43
N GLU A 88 3.93 -9.66 -2.88
CA GLU A 88 3.40 -10.52 -1.83
C GLU A 88 3.54 -9.82 -0.45
N TYR A 89 2.65 -10.17 0.49
CA TYR A 89 2.66 -9.57 1.84
C TYR A 89 4.03 -9.69 2.54
N PHE A 90 4.75 -10.80 2.34
CA PHE A 90 6.09 -10.96 2.92
C PHE A 90 7.15 -10.08 2.26
N GLU A 91 7.00 -9.73 0.98
CA GLU A 91 7.91 -8.84 0.28
C GLU A 91 7.72 -7.39 0.73
N PHE A 92 6.45 -6.98 0.86
CA PHE A 92 6.06 -5.72 1.48
C PHE A 92 6.62 -5.56 2.90
N LYS A 93 6.38 -6.56 3.77
CA LYS A 93 6.91 -6.60 5.15
C LYS A 93 8.43 -6.52 5.19
N ARG A 94 9.11 -7.29 4.32
CA ARG A 94 10.57 -7.34 4.27
C ARG A 94 11.17 -5.98 3.90
N ASN A 95 10.53 -5.24 3.01
CA ASN A 95 11.00 -3.91 2.64
C ASN A 95 10.74 -2.89 3.76
N GLN A 96 9.61 -3.01 4.46
CA GLN A 96 9.32 -2.19 5.63
C GLN A 96 10.32 -2.42 6.78
N ASP A 97 10.71 -3.67 7.04
CA ASP A 97 11.74 -4.00 8.03
C ASP A 97 13.12 -3.42 7.66
N LYS A 98 13.46 -3.37 6.36
CA LYS A 98 14.67 -2.68 5.89
C LYS A 98 14.60 -1.18 6.18
N HIS A 99 13.49 -0.53 5.85
CA HIS A 99 13.31 0.91 6.12
C HIS A 99 13.27 1.22 7.63
N ARG A 100 12.69 0.33 8.45
CA ARG A 100 12.67 0.47 9.92
C ARG A 100 14.04 0.20 10.56
N GLY A 101 14.85 -0.66 9.94
CA GLY A 101 16.24 -0.91 10.31
C GLY A 101 17.18 0.24 9.95
N GLU A 102 16.97 0.89 8.80
CA GLU A 102 17.77 2.03 8.34
C GLU A 102 17.51 3.30 9.16
N ASN A 103 16.25 3.56 9.53
CA ASN A 103 15.89 4.70 10.39
C ASN A 103 16.46 4.61 11.82
N ASN A 104 16.78 3.40 12.31
CA ASN A 104 17.47 3.21 13.60
C ASN A 104 19.00 3.27 13.49
N ALA A 105 19.58 3.20 12.29
CA ALA A 105 21.03 3.24 12.09
C ALA A 105 21.58 4.67 11.96
N SER A 106 20.74 5.66 11.66
CA SER A 106 21.15 7.07 11.50
C SER A 106 21.30 7.88 12.79
N ASP A 107 20.80 7.39 13.94
CA ASP A 107 20.95 8.07 15.24
C ASP A 107 22.22 7.65 16.03
N GLY A 108 23.10 6.86 15.42
CA GLY A 108 24.25 6.22 16.08
C GLY A 108 25.64 6.80 15.80
N GLN A 109 25.79 7.93 15.08
CA GLN A 109 27.11 8.52 14.81
C GLN A 109 27.14 10.02 15.09
N GLY A 110 27.43 10.38 16.33
CA GLY A 110 27.68 11.77 16.72
C GLY A 110 28.08 11.94 18.18
N HIS A 111 29.32 11.59 18.49
CA HIS A 111 30.25 12.23 19.45
C HIS A 111 31.19 11.19 20.08
N GLN A 112 32.41 11.15 19.57
CA GLN A 112 33.61 10.98 20.40
C GLN A 112 34.33 12.32 20.41
#